data_AF-A0A924RFD6-F1
#
_entry.id   AF-A0A924RFD6-F1
#
_cell.length_a   1.000
_cell.length_b   1.000
_cell.length_c   1.000
_cell.angle_alpha   90.00
_cell.angle_beta   90.00
_cell.angle_gamma   90.00
#
_symmetry.space_group_name_H-M   'P 1'
#
loop_
_entity.id
_entity.type
_entity.pdbx_description
1 polymer ?
#
loop_
_entity_poly.entity_id
_entity_poly.type
_entity_poly.pdbx_seq_one_letter_code
_entity_poly.pdbx_strand_id
1 'polypeptide(L)'
;MPFIIVDKVNAKVFLFGPDGRLLGASRALLGAAHGDHSVPGIGDRKISSILPEERTTPAGRFVASLGHNGSNKDILWVHYADAISLHRVIAGSPKERRAQRLASESADDKRITYGCINVPVAFYEKLVVPAFTRTTGIVYVLPEVKTVQTVFNMASK
;
A
#
# COMPACT_ATOMS: atom_id res chain seq x y z
N MET A 1 -2.63 -9.58 -16.80
CA MET A 1 -2.09 -8.48 -15.99
C MET A 1 -2.08 -8.92 -14.52
N PRO A 2 -0.95 -8.83 -13.79
CA PRO A 2 -0.92 -9.14 -12.36
C PRO A 2 -1.77 -8.15 -11.56
N PHE A 3 -2.18 -8.55 -10.36
CA PHE A 3 -2.86 -7.63 -9.45
C PHE A 3 -2.52 -7.91 -7.98
N ILE A 4 -2.63 -6.88 -7.15
CA ILE A 4 -2.46 -6.95 -5.71
C ILE A 4 -3.77 -6.58 -5.03
N ILE A 5 -4.11 -7.28 -3.96
CA ILE A 5 -5.16 -6.87 -3.02
C ILE A 5 -4.48 -6.45 -1.72
N VAL A 6 -4.78 -5.23 -1.26
CA VAL A 6 -4.37 -4.70 0.04
C VAL A 6 -5.58 -4.75 0.97
N ASP A 7 -5.53 -5.65 1.94
CA ASP A 7 -6.49 -5.73 3.02
C ASP A 7 -6.03 -4.83 4.16
N LYS A 8 -6.70 -3.68 4.29
CA LYS A 8 -6.35 -2.69 5.31
C LYS A 8 -6.65 -3.18 6.72
N VAL A 9 -7.82 -3.78 6.93
CA VAL A 9 -8.28 -4.27 8.23
C VAL A 9 -7.26 -5.23 8.85
N ASN A 10 -6.74 -6.16 8.04
CA ASN A 10 -5.77 -7.15 8.52
C ASN A 10 -4.30 -6.75 8.28
N ALA A 11 -4.06 -5.58 7.67
CA ALA A 11 -2.73 -5.11 7.26
C ALA A 11 -1.95 -6.16 6.46
N LYS A 12 -2.60 -6.73 5.43
CA LYS A 12 -2.06 -7.77 4.56
C LYS A 12 -2.10 -7.36 3.09
N VAL A 13 -1.18 -7.92 2.33
CA VAL A 13 -1.12 -7.81 0.87
C VAL A 13 -1.11 -9.21 0.26
N PHE A 14 -1.80 -9.35 -0.87
CA PHE A 14 -1.89 -10.60 -1.62
C PHE A 14 -1.57 -10.29 -3.08
N LEU A 15 -0.54 -10.94 -3.63
CA LEU A 15 -0.15 -10.80 -5.03
C LEU A 15 -0.70 -11.96 -5.84
N PHE A 16 -1.37 -11.62 -6.94
CA PHE A 16 -1.93 -12.57 -7.89
C PHE A 16 -1.29 -12.41 -9.26
N GLY A 17 -1.11 -13.54 -9.93
CA GLY A 17 -0.67 -13.62 -11.31
C GLY A 17 -1.77 -13.20 -12.29
N PRO A 18 -1.42 -13.06 -13.58
CA PRO A 18 -2.37 -12.70 -14.63
C PRO A 18 -3.46 -13.75 -14.86
N ASP A 19 -3.25 -14.97 -14.39
CA ASP A 19 -4.18 -16.10 -14.41
C ASP A 19 -5.06 -16.18 -13.15
N GLY A 20 -4.94 -15.23 -12.23
CA GLY A 20 -5.68 -15.20 -10.97
C GLY A 20 -5.13 -16.13 -9.90
N ARG A 21 -3.98 -16.78 -10.10
CA ARG A 21 -3.35 -17.62 -9.07
C ARG A 21 -2.63 -16.75 -8.03
N LEU A 22 -2.77 -17.12 -6.76
CA LEU A 22 -2.02 -16.47 -5.67
C LEU A 22 -0.52 -16.80 -5.81
N LEU A 23 0.29 -15.77 -6.02
CA LEU A 23 1.75 -15.88 -6.08
C LEU A 23 2.39 -15.73 -4.70
N GLY A 24 1.74 -14.99 -3.80
CA GLY A 24 2.16 -14.90 -2.41
C GLY A 24 1.35 -13.90 -1.59
N ALA A 25 1.55 -13.94 -0.27
CA ALA A 25 0.93 -13.03 0.68
C ALA A 25 1.95 -12.53 1.70
N SER A 26 1.73 -11.34 2.25
CA SER A 26 2.58 -10.77 3.30
C SER A 26 1.79 -9.83 4.21
N ARG A 27 2.30 -9.60 5.41
CA ARG A 27 1.96 -8.43 6.23
C ARG A 27 2.50 -7.16 5.55
N ALA A 28 1.88 -6.01 5.82
CA ALA A 28 2.35 -4.71 5.36
C ALA A 28 2.15 -3.65 6.44
N LEU A 29 3.00 -2.62 6.47
CA LEU A 29 2.69 -1.38 7.19
C LEU A 29 1.86 -0.47 6.28
N LEU A 30 0.87 0.17 6.87
CA LEU A 30 -0.11 1.03 6.20
C LEU A 30 -0.13 2.41 6.83
N GLY A 31 -0.94 3.31 6.29
CA GLY A 31 -1.22 4.62 6.86
C GLY A 31 -1.53 4.53 8.35
N ALA A 32 -0.97 5.47 9.13
CA ALA A 32 -1.18 5.53 10.58
C ALA A 32 -2.65 5.81 10.95
N ALA A 33 -3.36 6.56 10.12
CA ALA A 33 -4.79 6.81 10.30
C ALA A 33 -5.63 5.76 9.58
N HIS A 34 -6.74 5.37 10.20
CA HIS A 34 -7.80 4.64 9.52
C HIS A 34 -8.58 5.59 8.62
N GLY A 35 -8.86 5.16 7.40
CA GLY A 35 -9.63 5.97 6.46
C GLY A 35 -9.42 5.56 5.01
N ASP A 36 -10.41 5.85 4.18
CA ASP A 36 -10.48 5.39 2.79
C ASP A 36 -10.10 6.45 1.74
N HIS A 37 -9.75 7.67 2.16
CA HIS A 37 -9.50 8.80 1.26
C HIS A 37 -8.17 9.44 1.55
N SER A 38 -7.54 9.95 0.51
CA SER A 38 -6.49 10.95 0.59
C SER A 38 -7.12 12.34 0.64
N VAL A 39 -6.48 13.29 1.32
CA VAL A 39 -6.86 14.71 1.21
C VAL A 39 -6.31 15.32 -0.07
N PRO A 40 -7.01 16.29 -0.70
CA PRO A 40 -6.54 16.91 -1.94
C PRO A 40 -5.13 17.50 -1.81
N GLY A 41 -4.28 17.23 -2.80
CA GLY A 41 -2.91 17.76 -2.87
C GLY A 41 -1.94 17.16 -1.86
N ILE A 42 -2.28 16.07 -1.17
CA ILE A 42 -1.40 15.45 -0.17
C ILE A 42 -0.04 15.04 -0.76
N GLY A 43 -0.02 14.60 -2.02
CA GLY A 43 1.19 14.15 -2.70
C GLY A 43 2.27 15.24 -2.86
N ASP A 44 1.86 16.52 -2.89
CA ASP A 44 2.75 17.67 -3.05
C ASP A 44 3.15 18.31 -1.72
N ARG A 45 2.53 17.88 -0.60
CA ARG A 45 2.78 18.45 0.72
C ARG A 45 4.05 17.89 1.33
N LYS A 46 4.75 18.75 2.10
CA LYS A 46 5.88 18.30 2.92
C LYS A 46 5.38 17.29 3.96
N ILE A 47 6.12 16.20 4.15
CA ILE A 47 5.80 15.15 5.15
C ILE A 47 5.55 15.75 6.55
N SER A 48 6.32 16.77 6.95
CA SER A 48 6.17 17.46 8.23
C SER A 48 4.85 18.22 8.39
N SER A 49 4.16 18.53 7.28
CA SER A 49 2.87 19.22 7.27
C SER A 49 1.67 18.28 7.22
N ILE A 50 1.89 16.97 7.06
CA ILE A 50 0.80 15.97 7.00
C ILE A 50 0.34 15.67 8.44
N LEU A 51 -0.92 16.01 8.71
CA LEU A 51 -1.57 15.84 10.00
C LEU A 51 -1.74 14.35 10.32
N PRO A 52 -1.76 13.94 11.59
CA PRO A 52 -1.93 12.54 11.98
C PRO A 52 -3.10 11.83 11.29
N GLU A 53 -4.27 12.47 11.24
CA GLU A 53 -5.51 11.97 10.65
C GLU A 53 -5.49 11.88 9.11
N GLU A 54 -4.57 12.59 8.45
CA GLU A 54 -4.42 12.58 6.99
C GLU A 54 -3.53 11.41 6.50
N ARG A 55 -2.91 10.66 7.41
CA ARG A 55 -1.96 9.58 7.10
C ARG A 55 -2.69 8.28 6.76
N THR A 56 -3.57 8.33 5.77
CA THR A 56 -4.40 7.18 5.35
C THR A 56 -3.76 6.44 4.18
N THR A 57 -4.07 5.15 4.04
CA THR A 57 -3.89 4.44 2.77
C THR A 57 -5.24 4.46 2.04
N PRO A 58 -5.37 5.17 0.90
CA PRO A 58 -6.66 5.36 0.24
C PRO A 58 -7.20 4.04 -0.31
N ALA A 59 -8.51 3.82 -0.20
CA ALA A 59 -9.20 2.68 -0.79
C ALA A 59 -9.51 2.96 -2.26
N GLY A 60 -9.48 1.92 -3.10
CA GLY A 60 -9.80 2.08 -4.51
C GLY A 60 -9.12 1.07 -5.42
N ARG A 61 -9.30 1.29 -6.74
CA ARG A 61 -8.66 0.53 -7.80
C ARG A 61 -7.64 1.41 -8.51
N PHE A 62 -6.39 1.01 -8.44
CA PHE A 62 -5.28 1.81 -8.96
C PHE A 62 -4.50 1.07 -10.04
N VAL A 63 -4.14 1.76 -11.12
CA VAL A 63 -3.17 1.24 -12.09
C VAL A 63 -1.79 1.43 -11.51
N ALA A 64 -1.03 0.34 -11.41
CA ALA A 64 0.27 0.31 -10.79
C ALA A 64 1.36 -0.10 -11.77
N SER A 65 2.54 0.47 -11.60
CA SER A 65 3.71 0.18 -12.42
C SER A 65 4.99 0.41 -11.62
N LEU A 66 6.05 -0.33 -11.97
CA LEU A 66 7.36 -0.07 -11.40
C LEU A 66 7.88 1.28 -11.90
N GLY A 67 8.50 2.03 -11.01
CA GLY A 67 9.17 3.28 -11.29
C GLY A 67 10.18 3.60 -10.20
N HIS A 68 10.66 4.84 -10.14
CA HIS A 68 11.60 5.28 -9.11
C HIS A 68 11.01 6.43 -8.30
N ASN A 69 11.36 6.49 -7.02
CA ASN A 69 11.05 7.64 -6.16
C ASN A 69 12.09 8.76 -6.34
N GLY A 70 11.89 9.89 -5.65
CA GLY A 70 12.80 11.04 -5.70
C GLY A 70 14.24 10.77 -5.23
N SER A 71 14.51 9.64 -4.58
CA SER A 71 15.85 9.18 -4.19
C SER A 71 16.39 8.06 -5.09
N ASN A 72 15.81 7.91 -6.29
CA ASN A 72 16.15 6.90 -7.29
C ASN A 72 16.10 5.45 -6.77
N LYS A 73 15.22 5.17 -5.79
CA LYS A 73 14.91 3.81 -5.36
C LYS A 73 13.70 3.33 -6.12
N ASP A 74 13.77 2.12 -6.64
CA ASP A 74 12.65 1.49 -7.32
C ASP A 74 11.50 1.22 -6.34
N ILE A 75 10.29 1.54 -6.79
CA ILE A 75 9.04 1.41 -6.06
C ILE A 75 7.94 0.97 -7.02
N LEU A 76 6.88 0.38 -6.48
CA LEU A 76 5.65 0.17 -7.25
C LEU A 76 4.75 1.39 -7.01
N TRP A 77 4.61 2.25 -8.01
CA TRP A 77 3.65 3.35 -7.94
C TRP A 77 2.24 2.78 -7.88
N VAL A 78 1.44 3.26 -6.91
CA VAL A 78 0.04 2.86 -6.73
C VAL A 78 -0.85 4.01 -7.13
N HIS A 79 -0.69 5.18 -6.50
CA HIS A 79 -1.45 6.38 -6.86
C HIS A 79 -0.52 7.58 -6.90
N TYR A 80 -0.16 8.02 -8.11
CA TYR A 80 0.86 9.05 -8.30
C TYR A 80 0.45 10.40 -7.71
N ALA A 81 -0.81 10.82 -7.92
CA ALA A 81 -1.30 12.12 -7.47
C ALA A 81 -1.26 12.29 -5.93
N ASP A 82 -1.45 11.20 -5.19
CA ASP A 82 -1.37 11.21 -3.72
C ASP A 82 0.01 10.73 -3.21
N ALA A 83 0.97 10.54 -4.12
CA ALA A 83 2.29 9.98 -3.82
C ALA A 83 2.28 8.62 -3.09
N ILE A 84 1.27 7.78 -3.34
CA ILE A 84 1.13 6.46 -2.72
C ILE A 84 1.88 5.42 -3.55
N SER A 85 2.73 4.66 -2.87
CA SER A 85 3.49 3.56 -3.47
C SER A 85 3.53 2.34 -2.55
N LEU A 86 3.72 1.17 -3.16
CA LEU A 86 4.11 -0.05 -2.46
C LEU A 86 5.62 -0.22 -2.60
N HIS A 87 6.31 -0.34 -1.47
CA HIS A 87 7.76 -0.47 -1.45
C HIS A 87 8.25 -1.28 -0.24
N ARG A 88 9.54 -1.61 -0.24
CA ARG A 88 10.20 -2.29 0.88
C ARG A 88 10.02 -1.49 2.17
N VAL A 89 9.87 -2.17 3.29
CA VAL A 89 10.01 -1.56 4.61
C VAL A 89 11.39 -0.90 4.72
N ILE A 90 11.39 0.36 5.14
CA ILE A 90 12.61 1.13 5.43
C ILE A 90 12.86 1.15 6.93
N ALA A 91 14.12 1.32 7.36
CA ALA A 91 14.47 1.35 8.78
C ALA A 91 13.76 2.50 9.53
N GLY A 92 13.68 3.68 8.90
CA GLY A 92 13.10 4.87 9.51
C GLY A 92 13.86 5.30 10.77
N SER A 93 13.17 5.95 11.70
CA SER A 93 13.72 6.24 13.04
C SER A 93 13.62 4.99 13.93
N PRO A 94 14.62 4.70 14.79
CA PRO A 94 14.53 3.59 15.76
C PRO A 94 13.27 3.65 16.63
N LYS A 95 12.75 4.86 16.92
CA LYS A 95 11.51 5.05 17.70
C LYS A 95 10.27 4.51 16.99
N GLU A 96 10.28 4.42 15.66
CA GLU A 96 9.13 3.92 14.89
C GLU A 96 9.02 2.39 14.98
N ARG A 97 10.12 1.67 15.25
CA ARG A 97 10.14 0.21 15.40
C ARG A 97 9.49 -0.55 14.23
N ARG A 98 9.74 -0.10 13.00
CA ARG A 98 9.04 -0.60 11.79
C ARG A 98 9.20 -2.10 11.57
N ALA A 99 10.39 -2.65 11.80
CA ALA A 99 10.64 -4.08 11.68
C ALA A 99 9.81 -4.88 12.69
N GLN A 100 9.77 -4.44 13.95
CA GLN A 100 8.99 -5.09 15.01
C GLN A 100 7.49 -5.00 14.73
N ARG A 101 6.99 -3.84 14.32
CA ARG A 101 5.59 -3.63 13.91
C ARG A 101 5.16 -4.56 12.78
N LEU A 102 6.02 -4.73 11.77
CA LEU A 102 5.79 -5.61 10.64
C LEU A 102 5.76 -7.09 11.07
N ALA A 103 6.63 -7.46 12.02
CA ALA A 103 6.72 -8.81 12.59
C ALA A 103 5.60 -9.14 13.60
N SER A 104 4.96 -8.14 14.21
CA SER A 104 3.86 -8.33 15.16
C SER A 104 2.68 -9.10 14.54
N GLU A 105 1.87 -9.75 15.36
CA GLU A 105 0.62 -10.37 14.94
C GLU A 105 -0.53 -9.35 14.83
N SER A 106 -0.50 -8.28 15.62
CA SER A 106 -1.55 -7.26 15.64
C SER A 106 -1.56 -6.44 14.35
N ALA A 107 -2.74 -6.22 13.77
CA ALA A 107 -2.92 -5.32 12.63
C ALA A 107 -2.69 -3.85 13.01
N ASP A 108 -3.07 -3.46 14.23
CA ASP A 108 -2.94 -2.09 14.72
C ASP A 108 -1.47 -1.66 14.83
N ASP A 109 -0.57 -2.59 15.17
CA ASP A 109 0.87 -2.32 15.21
C ASP A 109 1.41 -1.87 13.84
N LYS A 110 0.74 -2.20 12.75
CA LYS A 110 1.18 -1.90 11.38
C LYS A 110 0.71 -0.54 10.86
N ARG A 111 0.01 0.25 11.69
CA ARG A 111 -0.41 1.62 11.39
C ARG A 111 0.69 2.60 11.77
N ILE A 112 1.49 3.03 10.79
CA ILE A 112 2.65 3.90 11.06
C ILE A 112 3.11 4.77 9.88
N THR A 113 2.73 4.43 8.64
CA THR A 113 3.21 5.18 7.47
C THR A 113 2.40 6.45 7.24
N TYR A 114 2.83 7.27 6.28
CA TYR A 114 2.09 8.43 5.78
C TYR A 114 1.08 8.07 4.66
N GLY A 115 0.92 6.77 4.36
CA GLY A 115 -0.05 6.26 3.38
C GLY A 115 0.52 5.16 2.49
N CYS A 116 1.84 5.16 2.23
CA CYS A 116 2.52 4.11 1.46
C CYS A 116 2.37 2.73 2.09
N ILE A 117 2.40 1.70 1.24
CA ILE A 117 2.28 0.30 1.65
C ILE A 117 3.69 -0.28 1.77
N ASN A 118 4.15 -0.57 2.99
CA ASN A 118 5.51 -1.06 3.24
C ASN A 118 5.50 -2.57 3.48
N VAL A 119 6.21 -3.32 2.65
CA VAL A 119 6.25 -4.80 2.69
C VAL A 119 7.65 -5.32 3.02
N PRO A 120 7.81 -6.57 3.47
CA PRO A 120 9.13 -7.17 3.64
C PRO A 120 9.95 -7.12 2.35
N VAL A 121 11.26 -6.90 2.49
CA VAL A 121 12.19 -6.85 1.34
C VAL A 121 12.05 -8.09 0.47
N ALA A 122 12.02 -9.28 1.07
CA ALA A 122 11.89 -10.53 0.31
C ALA A 122 10.59 -10.64 -0.49
N PHE A 123 9.46 -10.16 0.04
CA PHE A 123 8.18 -10.15 -0.69
C PHE A 123 8.26 -9.20 -1.89
N TYR A 124 8.83 -8.02 -1.70
CA TYR A 124 9.00 -7.04 -2.77
C TYR A 124 9.92 -7.57 -3.88
N GLU A 125 11.13 -7.98 -3.52
CA GLU A 125 12.18 -8.37 -4.47
C GLU A 125 11.88 -9.67 -5.20
N LYS A 126 11.33 -10.67 -4.49
CA LYS A 126 11.15 -12.01 -5.06
C LYS A 126 9.81 -12.17 -5.76
N LEU A 127 8.81 -11.36 -5.44
CA LEU A 127 7.45 -11.52 -5.96
C LEU A 127 6.94 -10.28 -6.69
N VAL A 128 6.97 -9.10 -6.07
CA VAL A 128 6.41 -7.88 -6.67
C VAL A 128 7.21 -7.43 -7.90
N VAL A 129 8.54 -7.30 -7.77
CA VAL A 129 9.39 -6.83 -8.88
C VAL A 129 9.28 -7.77 -10.10
N PRO A 130 9.42 -9.11 -9.97
CA PRO A 130 9.27 -10.02 -11.10
C PRO A 130 7.87 -9.95 -11.72
N ALA A 131 6.80 -9.89 -10.90
CA ALA A 131 5.44 -9.86 -11.42
C ALA A 131 5.12 -8.59 -12.22
N PHE A 132 5.67 -7.44 -11.82
CA PHE A 132 5.40 -6.14 -12.46
C PHE A 132 6.48 -5.69 -13.44
N THR A 133 7.53 -6.47 -13.66
CA THR A 133 8.59 -6.13 -14.62
C THR A 133 8.04 -6.05 -16.05
N ARG A 134 8.31 -4.93 -16.74
CA ARG A 134 7.87 -4.67 -18.13
C ARG A 134 6.36 -4.80 -18.33
N THR A 135 5.57 -4.56 -17.29
CA THR A 135 4.12 -4.59 -17.36
C THR A 135 3.50 -3.57 -16.40
N THR A 136 2.22 -3.33 -16.55
CA THR A 136 1.40 -2.67 -15.54
C THR A 136 0.59 -3.73 -14.80
N GLY A 137 0.06 -3.38 -13.63
CA GLY A 137 -0.85 -4.20 -12.87
C GLY A 137 -1.91 -3.37 -12.19
N ILE A 138 -2.81 -4.03 -11.46
CA ILE A 138 -3.82 -3.33 -10.66
C ILE A 138 -3.53 -3.55 -9.18
N VAL A 139 -3.63 -2.49 -8.39
CA VAL A 139 -3.64 -2.57 -6.93
C VAL A 139 -5.04 -2.21 -6.47
N TYR A 140 -5.72 -3.18 -5.88
CA TYR A 140 -7.00 -2.99 -5.19
C TYR A 140 -6.69 -2.75 -3.72
N VAL A 141 -7.05 -1.59 -3.19
CA VAL A 141 -7.01 -1.34 -1.75
C VAL A 141 -8.42 -1.44 -1.22
N LEU A 142 -8.68 -2.43 -0.38
CA LEU A 142 -9.99 -2.66 0.21
C LEU A 142 -10.31 -1.59 1.25
N PRO A 143 -11.56 -1.09 1.33
CA PRO A 143 -11.93 -0.11 2.32
C PRO A 143 -12.01 -0.70 3.73
N GLU A 144 -11.90 0.18 4.72
CA GLU A 144 -12.06 -0.15 6.14
C GLU A 144 -13.11 0.72 6.86
N VAL A 145 -13.64 1.75 6.19
CA VAL A 145 -14.72 2.60 6.73
C VAL A 145 -15.96 2.52 5.84
N LYS A 146 -15.78 2.68 4.52
CA LYS A 146 -16.80 2.55 3.49
C LYS A 146 -17.06 1.09 3.16
N THR A 147 -18.22 0.84 2.55
CA THR A 147 -18.52 -0.47 1.98
C THR A 147 -17.73 -0.69 0.68
N VAL A 148 -17.48 -1.95 0.35
CA VAL A 148 -16.85 -2.34 -0.92
C VAL A 148 -17.70 -1.86 -2.11
N GLN A 149 -19.04 -1.89 -1.97
CA GLN A 149 -19.99 -1.41 -2.98
C GLN A 149 -19.79 0.07 -3.28
N THR A 150 -19.64 0.91 -2.24
CA THR A 150 -19.41 2.35 -2.41
C THR A 150 -18.06 2.65 -3.06
N VAL A 151 -17.00 1.93 -2.71
CA VAL A 151 -15.66 2.21 -3.26
C VAL A 151 -15.49 1.70 -4.69
N PHE A 152 -16.07 0.55 -5.01
CA PHE A 152 -15.90 -0.09 -6.32
C PHE A 152 -17.13 0.04 -7.23
N ASN A 153 -18.10 0.90 -6.88
CA ASN A 153 -19.33 1.16 -7.62
C ASN A 153 -20.06 -0.15 -8.02
N MET A 154 -20.16 -1.09 -7.09
CA MET A 154 -20.87 -2.36 -7.32
C MET A 154 -22.34 -2.21 -6.92
N ALA A 155 -23.24 -2.84 -7.67
CA ALA A 155 -24.63 -2.94 -7.27
C ALA A 155 -24.73 -3.67 -5.92
N SER A 156 -25.51 -3.13 -4.98
CA SER A 156 -25.94 -3.89 -3.82
C SER A 156 -26.80 -5.06 -4.29
N LYS A 157 -26.52 -6.26 -3.81
CA LYS A 157 -27.39 -7.42 -4.00
C LYS A 157 -28.68 -7.25 -3.22
#